data_AF-A0A5J9VGU8-F1
#
_entry.id   AF-A0A5J9VGU8-F1
#
_cell.length_a   1.000
_cell.length_b   1.000
_cell.length_c   1.000
_cell.angle_alpha   90.00
_cell.angle_beta   90.00
_cell.angle_gamma   90.00
#
_symmetry.space_group_name_H-M   'P 1'
#
loop_
_entity.id
_entity.type
_entity.pdbx_description
1 polymer ?
#
loop_
_entity_poly.entity_id
_entity_poly.type
_entity_poly.pdbx_seq_one_letter_code
_entity_poly.pdbx_strand_id
1 'polypeptide(L)'
;MAVAVDNFVVSPRRKRGPDQPESPRPNPSTQEMEAAGGATPSQPPAPHPAVAPLAFLLGKWRGEGEGSFPTIAPFRYGEELLFSHHPSKPVISYTQRTWKAASGEPMHAESGYWRPRPDGSIEVVIAQSTGLSEVQVSPSRLLVGSSIAGYAHFWGQLESAPLVKLRFICCSTSHLTSRKQLKKMQKGSYDAEKKTVTLQSELVGNASKVKQITRDFQVVNGELSYVVQMETNTTSLQQHLKAILKKN
;
A
#
# COMPACT_ATOMS: atom_id res chain seq x y z
N MET A 1 -99.93 38.78 20.55
CA MET A 1 -99.01 39.81 21.06
C MET A 1 -97.98 39.11 21.95
N ALA A 2 -96.71 39.09 21.54
CA ALA A 2 -95.53 39.12 22.43
C ALA A 2 -94.30 39.01 21.51
N VAL A 3 -93.59 40.13 21.39
CA VAL A 3 -92.38 40.28 20.57
C VAL A 3 -91.18 40.14 21.48
N ALA A 4 -90.17 39.42 20.98
CA ALA A 4 -88.85 39.26 21.57
C ALA A 4 -88.05 40.57 21.60
N VAL A 5 -87.19 40.74 22.60
CA VAL A 5 -85.77 41.18 22.54
C VAL A 5 -85.26 41.27 23.99
N ASP A 6 -84.12 40.68 24.33
CA ASP A 6 -82.84 41.39 24.29
C ASP A 6 -81.65 40.53 24.77
N ASN A 7 -80.48 40.93 24.30
CA ASN A 7 -79.18 40.26 24.38
C ASN A 7 -78.35 40.58 25.64
N PHE A 8 -77.42 39.65 25.91
CA PHE A 8 -76.07 39.83 26.49
C PHE A 8 -75.88 40.13 27.99
N VAL A 9 -75.09 39.27 28.68
CA VAL A 9 -73.77 39.62 29.26
C VAL A 9 -73.05 38.38 29.87
N VAL A 10 -71.89 38.06 29.27
CA VAL A 10 -70.54 37.71 29.78
C VAL A 10 -70.28 36.56 30.77
N SER A 11 -69.32 35.69 30.37
CA SER A 11 -68.20 35.17 31.19
C SER A 11 -67.13 34.50 30.29
N PRO A 12 -65.88 34.29 30.72
CA PRO A 12 -64.89 35.22 31.27
C PRO A 12 -63.59 35.29 30.41
N ARG A 13 -62.78 36.34 30.63
CA ARG A 13 -61.42 36.49 30.04
C ARG A 13 -60.50 35.35 30.50
N ARG A 14 -60.03 34.51 29.57
CA ARG A 14 -58.86 33.65 29.78
C ARG A 14 -57.59 34.49 29.60
N LYS A 15 -56.74 34.53 30.63
CA LYS A 15 -55.39 35.11 30.58
C LYS A 15 -54.56 34.36 29.54
N ARG A 16 -53.90 35.06 28.60
CA ARG A 16 -52.79 34.51 27.81
C ARG A 16 -51.48 34.89 28.51
N GLY A 17 -50.68 33.86 28.78
CA GLY A 17 -49.31 33.95 29.33
C GLY A 17 -48.30 34.45 28.29
N PRO A 18 -47.00 34.44 28.63
CA PRO A 18 -45.96 35.13 27.87
C PRO A 18 -45.71 34.52 26.49
N ASP A 19 -45.21 35.35 25.57
CA ASP A 19 -44.86 35.03 24.18
C ASP A 19 -44.14 33.68 24.05
N GLN A 20 -44.66 32.83 23.16
CA GLN A 20 -43.99 31.63 22.69
C GLN A 20 -43.04 32.01 21.53
N PRO A 21 -41.78 31.53 21.51
CA PRO A 21 -40.91 31.75 20.37
C PRO A 21 -41.42 30.98 19.14
N GLU A 22 -41.43 31.66 18.00
CA GLU A 22 -41.87 31.17 16.69
C GLU A 22 -41.09 29.91 16.28
N SER A 23 -41.81 28.87 15.84
CA SER A 23 -41.26 27.60 15.40
C SER A 23 -40.52 27.75 14.06
N PRO A 24 -39.36 27.10 13.83
CA PRO A 24 -38.68 27.16 12.55
C PRO A 24 -39.53 26.50 11.45
N ARG A 25 -39.62 27.14 10.28
CA ARG A 25 -40.22 26.54 9.07
C ARG A 25 -39.44 25.28 8.66
N PRO A 26 -40.11 24.21 8.20
CA PRO A 26 -39.41 23.01 7.77
C PRO A 26 -38.61 23.26 6.47
N ASN A 27 -37.37 22.79 6.47
CA ASN A 27 -36.46 22.81 5.33
C ASN A 27 -36.89 21.73 4.32
N PRO A 28 -36.95 21.97 2.99
CA PRO A 28 -37.39 20.97 2.03
C PRO A 28 -36.22 20.03 1.71
N SER A 29 -35.97 19.05 2.57
CA SER A 29 -34.95 18.02 2.29
C SER A 29 -35.16 16.75 3.10
N THR A 30 -36.35 16.17 3.05
CA THR A 30 -36.52 14.74 3.38
C THR A 30 -37.75 14.21 2.62
N GLN A 31 -37.53 13.65 1.44
CA GLN A 31 -38.40 12.59 0.94
C GLN A 31 -37.82 11.28 1.47
N GLU A 32 -38.62 10.61 2.28
CA GLU A 32 -38.41 9.22 2.66
C GLU A 32 -38.54 8.32 1.42
N MET A 33 -37.54 7.48 1.19
CA MET A 33 -37.77 6.16 0.60
C MET A 33 -37.06 5.14 1.48
N GLU A 34 -37.85 4.43 2.29
CA GLU A 34 -37.50 3.10 2.72
C GLU A 34 -37.52 2.18 1.48
N ALA A 35 -36.37 1.60 1.15
CA ALA A 35 -36.31 0.30 0.50
C ALA A 35 -35.08 -0.43 1.03
N ALA A 36 -35.32 -1.56 1.68
CA ALA A 36 -34.33 -2.47 2.20
C ALA A 36 -33.33 -2.88 1.11
N GLY A 37 -32.11 -2.37 1.20
CA GLY A 37 -30.95 -2.88 0.50
C GLY A 37 -30.02 -3.50 1.53
N GLY A 38 -30.05 -4.83 1.66
CA GLY A 38 -29.01 -5.54 2.41
C GLY A 38 -27.66 -5.12 1.88
N ALA A 39 -26.86 -4.42 2.70
CA ALA A 39 -25.49 -4.12 2.38
C ALA A 39 -24.76 -5.46 2.25
N THR A 40 -24.65 -5.94 1.02
CA THR A 40 -23.73 -7.01 0.68
C THR A 40 -22.37 -6.51 1.15
N PRO A 41 -21.60 -7.26 1.96
CA PRO A 41 -20.25 -6.84 2.31
C PRO A 41 -19.55 -6.56 0.99
N SER A 42 -19.14 -5.30 0.78
CA SER A 42 -18.52 -4.89 -0.46
C SER A 42 -17.25 -5.71 -0.61
N GLN A 43 -17.30 -6.71 -1.48
CA GLN A 43 -16.18 -7.61 -1.73
C GLN A 43 -14.96 -6.74 -2.03
N PRO A 44 -13.80 -6.99 -1.38
CA PRO A 44 -12.62 -6.18 -1.63
C PRO A 44 -12.35 -6.15 -3.13
N PRO A 45 -11.99 -4.98 -3.67
CA PRO A 45 -11.92 -4.79 -5.11
C PRO A 45 -10.93 -5.80 -5.70
N ALA A 46 -11.32 -6.38 -6.84
CA ALA A 46 -10.51 -7.39 -7.50
C ALA A 46 -9.11 -6.84 -7.86
N PRO A 47 -8.05 -7.66 -7.76
CA PRO A 47 -6.72 -7.24 -8.14
C PRO A 47 -6.60 -7.01 -9.64
N HIS A 48 -5.65 -6.17 -10.03
CA HIS A 48 -5.25 -6.01 -11.42
C HIS A 48 -4.94 -7.38 -12.06
N PRO A 49 -5.26 -7.64 -13.34
CA PRO A 49 -5.04 -8.94 -13.98
C PRO A 49 -3.60 -9.47 -13.87
N ALA A 50 -2.60 -8.59 -13.97
CA ALA A 50 -1.19 -8.96 -13.76
C ALA A 50 -0.86 -9.39 -12.31
N VAL A 51 -1.63 -8.94 -11.32
CA VAL A 51 -1.46 -9.28 -9.89
C VAL A 51 -2.31 -10.48 -9.49
N ALA A 52 -3.41 -10.75 -10.20
CA ALA A 52 -4.34 -11.83 -9.88
C ALA A 52 -3.68 -13.22 -9.68
N PRO A 53 -2.66 -13.64 -10.46
CA PRO A 53 -1.95 -14.91 -10.22
C PRO A 53 -1.25 -14.99 -8.85
N LEU A 54 -0.88 -13.84 -8.27
CA LEU A 54 -0.24 -13.72 -6.96
C LEU A 54 -1.22 -13.35 -5.84
N ALA A 55 -2.53 -13.41 -6.08
CA ALA A 55 -3.54 -13.07 -5.09
C ALA A 55 -3.43 -13.90 -3.79
N PHE A 56 -2.83 -15.09 -3.86
CA PHE A 56 -2.57 -15.93 -2.69
C PHE A 56 -1.65 -15.28 -1.67
N LEU A 57 -0.77 -14.35 -2.07
CA LEU A 57 0.12 -13.60 -1.15
C LEU A 57 -0.59 -12.42 -0.47
N LEU A 58 -1.66 -11.87 -1.07
CA LEU A 58 -2.27 -10.63 -0.62
C LEU A 58 -2.84 -10.78 0.79
N GLY A 59 -2.59 -9.75 1.62
CA GLY A 59 -3.01 -9.70 3.02
C GLY A 59 -1.83 -9.61 3.98
N LYS A 60 -2.16 -9.70 5.27
CA LYS A 60 -1.20 -9.67 6.36
C LYS A 60 -0.85 -11.10 6.78
N TRP A 61 0.43 -11.33 7.05
CA TRP A 61 0.97 -12.58 7.51
C TRP A 61 1.77 -12.33 8.78
N ARG A 62 1.62 -13.19 9.77
CA ARG A 62 2.35 -13.08 11.04
C ARG A 62 2.80 -14.46 11.50
N GLY A 63 4.02 -14.54 12.01
CA GLY A 63 4.58 -15.81 12.46
C GLY A 63 5.96 -15.67 13.07
N GLU A 64 6.72 -16.74 13.00
CA GLU A 64 8.07 -16.84 13.55
C GLU A 64 9.03 -17.41 12.53
N GLY A 65 10.30 -17.04 12.69
CA GLY A 65 11.39 -17.55 11.89
C GLY A 65 12.63 -17.89 12.70
N GLU A 66 13.52 -18.58 12.02
CA GLU A 66 14.81 -19.02 12.53
C GLU A 66 15.91 -18.53 11.58
N GLY A 67 16.95 -17.95 12.15
CA GLY A 67 18.14 -17.53 11.42
C GLY A 67 19.37 -18.28 11.89
N SER A 68 20.22 -18.66 10.95
CA SER A 68 21.51 -19.32 11.22
C SER A 68 22.47 -19.08 10.06
N PHE A 69 23.76 -18.97 10.33
CA PHE A 69 24.80 -18.91 9.30
C PHE A 69 26.12 -19.34 9.94
N PRO A 70 27.13 -19.84 9.20
CA PRO A 70 28.37 -20.32 9.83
C PRO A 70 29.08 -19.32 10.76
N THR A 71 28.88 -18.02 10.53
CA THR A 71 29.49 -16.94 11.32
C THR A 71 28.57 -16.35 12.39
N ILE A 72 27.33 -16.82 12.52
CA ILE A 72 26.35 -16.29 13.50
C ILE A 72 25.69 -17.45 14.24
N ALA A 73 25.51 -17.30 15.55
CA ALA A 73 24.76 -18.29 16.33
C ALA A 73 23.30 -18.37 15.87
N PRO A 74 22.65 -19.55 15.90
CA PRO A 74 21.23 -19.68 15.61
C PRO A 74 20.37 -18.77 16.52
N PHE A 75 19.33 -18.16 15.96
CA PHE A 75 18.41 -17.29 16.68
C PHE A 75 16.98 -17.44 16.17
N ARG A 76 16.00 -17.07 17.01
CA ARG A 76 14.57 -17.00 16.68
C ARG A 76 14.08 -15.56 16.65
N TYR A 77 13.13 -15.27 15.77
CA TYR A 77 12.52 -13.94 15.63
C TYR A 77 11.03 -14.07 15.33
N GLY A 78 10.25 -13.07 15.72
CA GLY A 78 8.89 -12.91 15.23
C GLY A 78 8.87 -12.02 14.00
N GLU A 79 7.90 -12.23 13.12
CA GLU A 79 7.82 -11.54 11.84
C GLU A 79 6.38 -11.22 11.43
N GLU A 80 6.22 -10.08 10.76
CA GLU A 80 4.99 -9.71 10.06
C GLU A 80 5.28 -9.21 8.64
N LEU A 81 4.53 -9.73 7.68
CA LEU A 81 4.54 -9.32 6.27
C LEU A 81 3.18 -8.73 5.91
N LEU A 82 3.17 -7.72 5.04
CA LEU A 82 1.96 -7.21 4.41
C LEU A 82 2.20 -7.09 2.91
N PHE A 83 1.34 -7.78 2.14
CA PHE A 83 1.23 -7.63 0.70
C PHE A 83 -0.06 -6.89 0.38
N SER A 84 0.05 -5.69 -0.17
CA SER A 84 -1.08 -4.82 -0.51
C SER A 84 -1.04 -4.46 -2.00
N HIS A 85 -2.19 -4.11 -2.57
CA HIS A 85 -2.28 -3.79 -3.99
C HIS A 85 -3.30 -2.67 -4.23
N HIS A 86 -3.20 -2.02 -5.38
CA HIS A 86 -4.23 -1.13 -5.88
C HIS A 86 -4.89 -1.78 -7.11
N PRO A 87 -6.22 -1.81 -7.24
CA PRO A 87 -6.92 -2.50 -8.35
C PRO A 87 -6.47 -2.04 -9.75
N SER A 88 -6.09 -0.77 -9.89
CA SER A 88 -5.65 -0.19 -11.16
C SER A 88 -4.15 -0.25 -11.44
N LYS A 89 -3.34 -0.88 -10.57
CA LYS A 89 -1.88 -0.91 -10.72
C LYS A 89 -1.35 -2.35 -10.78
N PRO A 90 -0.49 -2.69 -11.76
CA PRO A 90 0.13 -4.01 -11.86
C PRO A 90 1.33 -4.15 -10.89
N VAL A 91 1.14 -3.81 -9.61
CA VAL A 91 2.20 -3.78 -8.60
C VAL A 91 1.64 -4.19 -7.24
N ILE A 92 2.41 -4.98 -6.50
CA ILE A 92 2.15 -5.31 -5.09
C ILE A 92 3.12 -4.50 -4.23
N SER A 93 2.61 -3.77 -3.24
CA SER A 93 3.41 -3.14 -2.19
C SER A 93 3.67 -4.15 -1.08
N TYR A 94 4.93 -4.21 -0.64
CA TYR A 94 5.45 -5.14 0.34
C TYR A 94 6.04 -4.39 1.52
N THR A 95 5.67 -4.78 2.73
CA THR A 95 6.32 -4.32 3.96
C THR A 95 6.54 -5.47 4.91
N GLN A 96 7.70 -5.48 5.56
CA GLN A 96 8.14 -6.50 6.47
C GLN A 96 8.74 -5.86 7.71
N ARG A 97 8.50 -6.48 8.86
CA ARG A 97 9.13 -6.14 10.14
C ARG A 97 9.38 -7.38 10.97
N THR A 98 10.51 -7.38 11.67
CA THR A 98 10.89 -8.40 12.64
C THR A 98 11.04 -7.83 14.05
N TRP A 99 10.95 -8.71 15.04
CA TRP A 99 11.26 -8.40 16.43
C TRP A 99 11.91 -9.61 17.12
N LYS A 100 12.62 -9.37 18.22
CA LYS A 100 13.19 -10.43 19.06
C LYS A 100 12.04 -11.27 19.62
N ALA A 101 12.09 -12.59 19.43
CA ALA A 101 11.03 -13.47 19.91
C ALA A 101 10.82 -13.40 21.44
N ALA A 102 11.91 -13.24 22.21
CA ALA A 102 11.87 -13.20 23.67
C ALA A 102 11.38 -11.87 24.25
N SER A 103 11.78 -10.73 23.67
CA SER A 103 11.54 -9.40 24.27
C SER A 103 10.58 -8.52 23.49
N GLY A 104 10.24 -8.86 22.25
CA GLY A 104 9.40 -8.02 21.38
C GLY A 104 10.10 -6.78 20.84
N GLU A 105 11.38 -6.56 21.15
CA GLU A 105 12.14 -5.42 20.64
C GLU A 105 12.24 -5.46 19.10
N PRO A 106 11.97 -4.34 18.40
CA PRO A 106 12.13 -4.27 16.95
C PRO A 106 13.54 -4.65 16.49
N MET A 107 13.62 -5.38 15.37
CA MET A 107 14.87 -5.79 14.73
C MET A 107 14.96 -5.17 13.31
N HIS A 108 15.01 -6.00 12.28
CA HIS A 108 15.08 -5.59 10.87
C HIS A 108 13.70 -5.24 10.33
N ALA A 109 13.67 -4.33 9.36
CA ALA A 109 12.49 -4.04 8.56
C ALA A 109 12.91 -3.88 7.10
N GLU A 110 12.04 -4.29 6.18
CA GLU A 110 12.22 -4.06 4.76
C GLU A 110 10.91 -3.69 4.07
N SER A 111 10.98 -2.95 2.97
CA SER A 111 9.80 -2.53 2.21
C SER A 111 10.12 -2.41 0.74
N GLY A 112 9.13 -2.62 -0.13
CA GLY A 112 9.41 -2.76 -1.54
C GLY A 112 8.19 -2.92 -2.43
N TYR A 113 8.46 -3.22 -3.69
CA TYR A 113 7.45 -3.41 -4.73
C TYR A 113 7.74 -4.65 -5.55
N TRP A 114 6.70 -5.45 -5.78
CA TRP A 114 6.74 -6.65 -6.61
C TRP A 114 5.95 -6.39 -7.90
N ARG A 115 6.58 -6.68 -9.03
CA ARG A 115 6.07 -6.36 -10.38
C ARG A 115 5.98 -7.66 -11.19
N PRO A 116 4.86 -8.40 -11.05
CA PRO A 116 4.64 -9.59 -11.87
C PRO A 116 4.44 -9.22 -13.34
N ARG A 117 4.90 -10.10 -14.22
CA ARG A 117 4.69 -10.03 -15.66
C ARG A 117 3.78 -11.18 -16.11
N PRO A 118 3.07 -11.02 -17.24
CA PRO A 118 2.19 -12.07 -17.77
C PRO A 118 2.92 -13.35 -18.21
N ASP A 119 4.24 -13.30 -18.42
CA ASP A 119 5.08 -14.43 -18.82
C ASP A 119 5.53 -15.31 -17.63
N GLY A 120 5.01 -15.06 -16.43
CA GLY A 120 5.38 -15.79 -15.21
C GLY A 120 6.66 -15.26 -14.53
N SER A 121 7.33 -14.28 -15.12
CA SER A 121 8.47 -13.61 -14.47
C SER A 121 8.02 -12.54 -13.47
N ILE A 122 8.88 -12.24 -12.50
CA ILE A 122 8.64 -11.21 -11.50
C ILE A 122 9.91 -10.41 -11.21
N GLU A 123 9.73 -9.10 -11.07
CA GLU A 123 10.78 -8.17 -10.64
C GLU A 123 10.43 -7.62 -9.26
N VAL A 124 11.36 -7.69 -8.33
CA VAL A 124 11.17 -7.26 -6.94
C VAL A 124 12.27 -6.28 -6.54
N VAL A 125 11.84 -5.18 -5.92
CA VAL A 125 12.72 -4.10 -5.43
C VAL A 125 12.44 -3.92 -3.95
N ILE A 126 13.44 -4.11 -3.09
CA ILE A 126 13.30 -4.06 -1.63
C ILE A 126 14.36 -3.15 -1.00
N ALA A 127 13.97 -2.20 -0.17
CA ALA A 127 14.89 -1.47 0.70
C ALA A 127 14.87 -2.03 2.12
N GLN A 128 16.04 -2.28 2.70
CA GLN A 128 16.20 -2.76 4.07
C GLN A 128 16.67 -1.65 5.02
N SER A 129 16.20 -1.67 6.27
CA SER A 129 16.51 -0.66 7.30
C SER A 129 17.99 -0.61 7.70
N THR A 130 18.77 -1.64 7.38
CA THR A 130 20.22 -1.71 7.64
C THR A 130 21.06 -0.85 6.69
N GLY A 131 20.43 -0.05 5.83
CA GLY A 131 21.12 0.74 4.80
C GLY A 131 21.46 -0.06 3.54
N LEU A 132 20.94 -1.28 3.41
CA LEU A 132 20.93 -2.05 2.17
C LEU A 132 19.67 -1.67 1.38
N SER A 133 19.75 -0.61 0.58
CA SER A 133 18.69 -0.26 -0.35
C SER A 133 18.85 -1.03 -1.67
N GLU A 134 17.87 -1.84 -2.04
CA GLU A 134 17.68 -2.31 -3.41
C GLU A 134 16.71 -1.34 -4.10
N VAL A 135 17.18 -0.62 -5.11
CA VAL A 135 16.37 0.30 -5.91
C VAL A 135 16.55 -0.07 -7.36
N GLN A 136 15.46 -0.22 -8.12
CA GLN A 136 15.56 -0.30 -9.57
C GLN A 136 14.49 0.54 -10.27
N VAL A 137 14.98 1.33 -11.23
CA VAL A 137 14.19 1.87 -12.33
C VAL A 137 14.20 0.86 -13.46
N SER A 138 13.03 0.29 -13.78
CA SER A 138 12.83 -0.50 -15.01
C SER A 138 12.78 0.46 -16.20
N PRO A 139 13.57 0.24 -17.27
CA PRO A 139 13.32 0.94 -18.52
C PRO A 139 12.02 0.39 -19.12
N SER A 140 10.90 1.07 -18.85
CA SER A 140 9.72 0.92 -19.69
C SER A 140 10.15 1.28 -21.11
N ARG A 141 10.00 0.34 -22.05
CA ARG A 141 10.15 0.63 -23.47
C ARG A 141 9.09 1.68 -23.80
N LEU A 142 9.48 2.94 -23.93
CA LEU A 142 8.64 3.97 -24.55
C LEU A 142 8.38 3.47 -25.98
N LEU A 143 7.17 3.00 -26.24
CA LEU A 143 6.64 3.05 -27.59
C LEU A 143 6.41 4.55 -27.85
N VAL A 144 7.38 5.18 -28.51
CA VAL A 144 7.22 6.54 -29.02
C VAL A 144 6.20 6.45 -30.15
N GLY A 145 4.93 6.62 -29.80
CA GLY A 145 3.84 6.89 -30.72
C GLY A 145 3.82 8.38 -31.05
N SER A 146 3.84 8.65 -32.35
CA SER A 146 3.88 9.92 -33.05
C SER A 146 3.15 11.12 -32.44
N SER A 147 3.87 12.25 -32.42
CA SER A 147 3.44 13.63 -32.67
C SER A 147 2.01 14.04 -32.31
N ILE A 148 1.89 14.87 -31.28
CA ILE A 148 0.86 15.92 -31.23
C ILE A 148 1.55 17.26 -30.95
N ALA A 149 1.70 18.05 -32.02
CA ALA A 149 1.97 19.47 -31.94
C ALA A 149 0.71 20.19 -31.43
N GLY A 150 0.83 21.10 -30.46
CA GLY A 150 -0.33 21.88 -30.03
C GLY A 150 -0.10 22.83 -28.86
N TYR A 151 0.30 24.06 -29.21
CA TYR A 151 -0.02 25.33 -28.56
C TYR A 151 0.38 25.60 -27.09
N ALA A 152 1.42 26.42 -26.93
CA ALA A 152 1.64 27.26 -25.77
C ALA A 152 1.26 28.71 -26.11
N HIS A 153 0.26 29.28 -25.45
CA HIS A 153 0.05 30.73 -25.29
C HIS A 153 -0.96 30.95 -24.16
N PHE A 154 -0.51 31.49 -23.02
CA PHE A 154 -1.20 32.59 -22.34
C PHE A 154 -0.30 33.18 -21.24
N TRP A 155 0.01 34.46 -21.37
CA TRP A 155 0.69 35.29 -20.38
C TRP A 155 -0.33 35.84 -19.38
N GLY A 156 0.03 35.89 -18.09
CA GLY A 156 -0.77 36.52 -17.05
C GLY A 156 0.14 37.01 -15.92
N GLN A 157 0.45 38.30 -15.98
CA GLN A 157 1.29 39.06 -15.07
C GLN A 157 0.44 39.59 -13.89
N LEU A 158 0.88 39.39 -12.65
CA LEU A 158 0.39 40.15 -11.50
C LEU A 158 1.43 40.20 -10.38
N GLU A 159 1.53 41.40 -9.81
CA GLU A 159 2.60 41.92 -8.98
C GLU A 159 2.52 41.51 -7.49
N SER A 160 3.72 41.50 -6.87
CA SER A 160 4.03 41.85 -5.47
C SER A 160 3.33 41.13 -4.29
N ALA A 161 4.08 40.24 -3.62
CA ALA A 161 4.21 40.18 -2.14
C ALA A 161 5.38 39.25 -1.74
N PRO A 162 6.15 39.54 -0.66
CA PRO A 162 7.34 38.78 -0.31
C PRO A 162 6.96 37.57 0.56
N LEU A 163 6.96 36.38 -0.02
CA LEU A 163 6.85 35.13 0.72
C LEU A 163 8.00 34.21 0.32
N VAL A 164 8.74 33.80 1.35
CA VAL A 164 9.70 32.69 1.46
C VAL A 164 9.92 31.94 0.14
N LYS A 165 11.01 32.29 -0.54
CA LYS A 165 11.47 31.64 -1.76
C LYS A 165 11.98 30.23 -1.42
N LEU A 166 11.07 29.27 -1.24
CA LEU A 166 11.41 27.86 -1.25
C LEU A 166 11.91 27.56 -2.68
N ARG A 167 13.24 27.55 -2.85
CA ARG A 167 13.87 27.11 -4.10
C ARG A 167 13.51 25.63 -4.28
N PHE A 168 12.42 25.37 -4.98
CA PHE A 168 12.33 24.16 -5.77
C PHE A 168 13.47 24.24 -6.77
N ILE A 169 14.58 23.58 -6.45
CA ILE A 169 15.58 23.23 -7.43
C ILE A 169 14.85 22.25 -8.36
N CYS A 170 14.24 22.81 -9.41
CA CYS A 170 14.00 22.09 -10.63
C CYS A 170 15.36 21.55 -11.04
N CYS A 171 15.59 20.26 -10.81
CA CYS A 171 16.77 19.58 -11.30
C CYS A 171 16.61 19.59 -12.82
N SER A 172 17.19 20.62 -13.44
CA SER A 172 17.30 20.71 -14.88
C SER A 172 17.98 19.44 -15.35
N THR A 173 17.49 18.95 -16.48
CA THR A 173 18.02 17.87 -17.31
C THR A 173 19.54 17.98 -17.45
N SER A 174 20.25 17.46 -16.46
CA SER A 174 21.65 17.12 -16.57
C SER A 174 21.67 15.76 -17.25
N HIS A 175 22.21 15.76 -18.47
CA HIS A 175 22.75 14.58 -19.12
C HIS A 175 23.81 13.96 -18.20
N LEU A 176 23.36 13.24 -17.18
CA LEU A 176 24.20 12.37 -16.40
C LEU A 176 24.11 11.00 -17.06
N THR A 177 25.08 10.73 -17.92
CA THR A 177 25.51 9.40 -18.32
C THR A 177 26.04 8.62 -17.09
N SER A 178 25.22 8.50 -16.05
CA SER A 178 25.47 7.56 -14.96
C SER A 178 24.85 6.22 -15.33
N ARG A 179 25.57 5.45 -16.14
CA ARG A 179 25.32 4.02 -16.36
C ARG A 179 25.57 3.15 -15.12
N LYS A 180 25.64 3.74 -13.92
CA LYS A 180 25.83 3.04 -12.64
C LYS A 180 24.82 3.53 -11.59
N GLN A 181 23.55 3.70 -11.96
CA GLN A 181 22.51 3.66 -10.93
C GLN A 181 22.46 2.24 -10.38
N LEU A 182 22.72 2.09 -9.07
CA LEU A 182 22.68 0.84 -8.30
C LEU A 182 21.41 0.05 -8.63
N LYS A 183 21.44 -0.80 -9.64
CA LYS A 183 20.40 -1.79 -9.89
C LYS A 183 20.72 -2.98 -9.01
N LYS A 184 20.09 -3.03 -7.84
CA LYS A 184 19.82 -4.30 -7.21
C LYS A 184 18.34 -4.56 -7.41
N MET A 185 18.03 -5.50 -8.26
CA MET A 185 16.69 -6.01 -8.45
C MET A 185 16.79 -7.51 -8.27
N GLN A 186 15.86 -8.03 -7.49
CA GLN A 186 15.65 -9.46 -7.45
C GLN A 186 14.77 -9.81 -8.63
N LYS A 187 15.23 -10.78 -9.43
CA LYS A 187 14.43 -11.35 -10.51
C LYS A 187 14.02 -12.74 -10.12
N GLY A 188 12.87 -13.15 -10.62
CA GLY A 188 12.32 -14.43 -10.26
C GLY A 188 11.25 -14.92 -11.20
N SER A 189 10.64 -16.01 -10.78
CA SER A 189 9.45 -16.58 -11.40
C SER A 189 8.43 -16.93 -10.32
N TYR A 190 7.17 -17.01 -10.72
CA TYR A 190 6.09 -17.48 -9.85
C TYR A 190 5.27 -18.56 -10.56
N ASP A 191 4.70 -19.45 -9.75
CA ASP A 191 3.77 -20.49 -10.20
C ASP A 191 2.50 -20.34 -9.35
N ALA A 192 1.41 -19.93 -10.01
CA ALA A 192 0.14 -19.65 -9.35
C ALA A 192 -0.58 -20.92 -8.88
N GLU A 193 -0.35 -22.05 -9.57
CA GLU A 193 -0.95 -23.34 -9.23
C GLU A 193 -0.27 -23.93 -8.00
N LYS A 194 1.07 -23.91 -7.99
CA LYS A 194 1.89 -24.36 -6.86
C LYS A 194 1.96 -23.34 -5.72
N LYS A 195 1.50 -22.11 -5.96
CA LYS A 195 1.57 -20.97 -5.03
C LYS A 195 2.99 -20.72 -4.55
N THR A 196 3.94 -20.74 -5.47
CA THR A 196 5.38 -20.53 -5.20
C THR A 196 5.90 -19.28 -5.89
N VAL A 197 6.88 -18.62 -5.26
CA VAL A 197 7.67 -17.55 -5.87
C VAL A 197 9.14 -17.77 -5.54
N THR A 198 9.99 -17.81 -6.57
CA THR A 198 11.45 -17.93 -6.41
C THR A 198 12.10 -16.65 -6.91
N LEU A 199 12.91 -16.03 -6.06
CA LEU A 199 13.65 -14.81 -6.34
C LEU A 199 15.15 -15.08 -6.21
N GLN A 200 15.93 -14.45 -7.09
CA GLN A 200 17.38 -14.45 -7.05
C GLN A 200 17.89 -13.01 -7.24
N SER A 201 18.88 -12.61 -6.45
CA SER A 201 19.54 -11.33 -6.61
C SER A 201 20.40 -11.30 -7.88
N GLU A 202 20.20 -10.33 -8.77
CA GLU A 202 21.15 -10.11 -9.88
C GLU A 202 22.44 -9.41 -9.41
N LEU A 203 22.37 -8.61 -8.35
CA LEU A 203 23.51 -7.88 -7.79
C LEU A 203 23.22 -7.52 -6.33
N VAL A 204 24.17 -7.77 -5.42
CA VAL A 204 24.11 -7.32 -4.02
C VAL A 204 25.12 -6.18 -3.78
N GLY A 205 24.88 -5.00 -4.37
CA GLY A 205 25.70 -3.79 -4.08
C GLY A 205 25.82 -3.40 -2.58
N ASN A 206 26.85 -2.68 -2.17
CA ASN A 206 27.02 -2.26 -0.77
C ASN A 206 27.12 -3.39 0.31
N ALA A 207 27.23 -4.66 -0.09
CA ALA A 207 27.56 -5.76 0.80
C ALA A 207 28.88 -6.39 0.33
N SER A 208 30.00 -5.98 0.92
CA SER A 208 31.34 -6.40 0.47
C SER A 208 31.60 -7.92 0.56
N LYS A 209 30.75 -8.64 1.30
CA LYS A 209 30.90 -10.06 1.58
C LYS A 209 29.84 -10.94 0.93
N VAL A 210 28.70 -10.39 0.49
CA VAL A 210 27.56 -11.17 -0.01
C VAL A 210 27.61 -11.24 -1.53
N LYS A 211 27.65 -12.45 -2.08
CA LYS A 211 27.64 -12.69 -3.53
C LYS A 211 26.23 -12.76 -4.07
N GLN A 212 25.39 -13.56 -3.42
CA GLN A 212 24.05 -13.89 -3.90
C GLN A 212 23.10 -14.12 -2.74
N ILE A 213 21.84 -13.75 -2.97
CA ILE A 213 20.71 -14.07 -2.10
C ILE A 213 19.62 -14.71 -2.97
N THR A 214 19.04 -15.80 -2.48
CA THR A 214 17.81 -16.39 -3.05
C THR A 214 16.70 -16.35 -2.01
N ARG A 215 15.47 -16.20 -2.48
CA ARG A 215 14.27 -16.24 -1.63
C ARG A 215 13.22 -17.12 -2.29
N ASP A 216 12.83 -18.18 -1.61
CA ASP A 216 11.80 -19.10 -2.07
C ASP A 216 10.61 -18.99 -1.13
N PHE A 217 9.47 -18.55 -1.67
CA PHE A 217 8.20 -18.43 -0.97
C PHE A 217 7.26 -19.54 -1.42
N GLN A 218 6.48 -20.09 -0.50
CA GLN A 218 5.45 -21.08 -0.79
C GLN A 218 4.27 -20.92 0.16
N VAL A 219 3.04 -20.96 -0.40
CA VAL A 219 1.82 -21.00 0.41
C VAL A 219 1.15 -22.37 0.33
N VAL A 220 1.15 -23.10 1.45
CA VAL A 220 0.50 -24.41 1.59
C VAL A 220 -0.43 -24.38 2.80
N ASN A 221 -1.65 -24.91 2.68
CA ASN A 221 -2.61 -25.02 3.78
C ASN A 221 -2.89 -23.70 4.54
N GLY A 222 -2.82 -22.56 3.85
CA GLY A 222 -3.04 -21.24 4.47
C GLY A 222 -1.84 -20.69 5.26
N GLU A 223 -0.69 -21.36 5.20
CA GLU A 223 0.56 -20.91 5.78
C GLU A 223 1.52 -20.47 4.67
N LEU A 224 2.10 -19.29 4.85
CA LEU A 224 3.18 -18.77 4.02
C LEU A 224 4.50 -19.18 4.66
N SER A 225 5.27 -20.00 3.95
CA SER A 225 6.64 -20.32 4.32
C SER A 225 7.61 -19.64 3.36
N TYR A 226 8.80 -19.31 3.85
CA TYR A 226 9.89 -18.96 2.96
C TYR A 226 11.24 -19.42 3.49
N VAL A 227 12.18 -19.57 2.56
CA VAL A 227 13.60 -19.79 2.85
C VAL A 227 14.42 -18.71 2.15
N VAL A 228 15.32 -18.08 2.89
CA VAL A 228 16.34 -17.19 2.33
C VAL A 228 17.67 -17.92 2.40
N GLN A 229 18.30 -18.10 1.24
CA GLN A 229 19.68 -18.58 1.18
C GLN A 229 20.62 -17.43 0.85
N MET A 230 21.84 -17.53 1.35
CA MET A 230 22.88 -16.53 1.14
C MET A 230 24.20 -17.21 0.81
N GLU A 231 24.89 -16.65 -0.18
CA GLU A 231 26.26 -17.00 -0.55
C GLU A 231 27.19 -15.82 -0.21
N THR A 232 28.36 -16.11 0.33
CA THR A 232 29.40 -15.11 0.60
C THR A 232 30.69 -15.44 -0.14
N ASN A 233 31.70 -14.57 -0.02
CA ASN A 233 33.01 -14.83 -0.60
C ASN A 233 33.67 -16.12 -0.11
N THR A 234 33.37 -16.55 1.12
CA THR A 234 34.00 -17.70 1.79
C THR A 234 33.06 -18.87 2.01
N THR A 235 31.79 -18.73 1.63
CA THR A 235 30.74 -19.66 2.05
C THR A 235 29.78 -19.85 0.89
N SER A 236 29.62 -21.11 0.46
CA SER A 236 28.66 -21.48 -0.59
C SER A 236 27.22 -21.18 -0.17
N LEU A 237 26.34 -21.06 -1.18
CA LEU A 237 24.92 -20.79 -1.00
C LEU A 237 24.30 -21.79 0.00
N GLN A 238 23.77 -21.26 1.09
CA GLN A 238 23.13 -22.07 2.13
C GLN A 238 22.06 -21.27 2.85
N GLN A 239 21.20 -21.98 3.60
CA GLN A 239 20.14 -21.37 4.38
C GLN A 239 20.70 -20.32 5.34
N HIS A 240 20.11 -19.12 5.28
CA HIS A 240 20.37 -18.04 6.20
C HIS A 240 19.18 -17.77 7.11
N LEU A 241 17.97 -17.73 6.54
CA LEU A 241 16.71 -17.52 7.26
C LEU A 241 15.65 -18.48 6.75
N LYS A 242 14.71 -18.83 7.61
CA LYS A 242 13.45 -19.48 7.24
C LYS A 242 12.34 -19.00 8.17
N ALA A 243 11.12 -18.91 7.68
CA ALA A 243 9.97 -18.56 8.51
C ALA A 243 8.70 -19.26 8.05
N ILE A 244 7.75 -19.40 8.96
CA ILE A 244 6.39 -19.89 8.70
C ILE A 244 5.43 -18.86 9.31
N LEU A 245 4.54 -18.33 8.48
CA LEU A 245 3.61 -17.28 8.82
C LEU A 245 2.18 -17.71 8.51
N LYS A 246 1.27 -17.33 9.40
CA LYS A 246 -0.16 -17.54 9.23
C LYS A 246 -0.82 -16.25 8.76
N LYS A 247 -1.87 -16.40 7.96
CA LYS A 247 -2.68 -15.25 7.53
C LYS A 247 -3.41 -14.67 8.75
N ASN A 248 -3.35 -13.35 8.90
CA ASN A 248 -3.98 -12.58 9.97
C ASN A 248 -5.15 -11.77 9.44
#